data_AF-A0A7V8F8W1-F1
#
_entry.id   AF-A0A7V8F8W1-F1
#
_cell.length_a   1.000
_cell.length_b   1.000
_cell.length_c   1.000
_cell.angle_alpha   90.00
_cell.angle_beta   90.00
_cell.angle_gamma   90.00
#
_symmetry.space_group_name_H-M   'P 1'
#
loop_
_entity.id
_entity.type
_entity.pdbx_description
1 polymer ?
#
loop_
_entity_poly.entity_id
_entity_poly.type
_entity_poly.pdbx_seq_one_letter_code
_entity_poly.pdbx_strand_id
1 'polypeptide(L)'
;MTTAPDSATLASLIEAFRHREQIGIAKYGVTVDRTDLTHVKWLQHALEEDMDRCLYMQRAIDTAIALIAERDRMRDALNLIDSMRFDPLPIGWAADIAHEALQESVA
;
A
#
# COMPACT_ATOMS: atom_id res chain seq x y z
N MET A 1 42.22 2.28 -10.43
CA MET A 1 40.99 2.92 -10.96
C MET A 1 40.17 3.34 -9.77
N THR A 2 39.89 4.64 -9.62
CA THR A 2 39.00 5.12 -8.54
C THR A 2 37.58 5.02 -9.06
N THR A 3 36.78 4.11 -8.50
CA THR A 3 35.37 3.99 -8.84
C THR A 3 34.58 5.15 -8.25
N ALA A 4 33.51 5.55 -8.92
CA ALA A 4 32.57 6.54 -8.38
C ALA A 4 32.02 6.07 -7.01
N PRO A 5 31.66 7.00 -6.11
CA PRO A 5 31.06 6.63 -4.83
C PRO A 5 29.68 5.98 -5.06
N ASP A 6 29.29 5.10 -4.13
CA ASP A 6 27.99 4.46 -4.11
C ASP A 6 26.85 5.49 -3.99
N SER A 7 25.71 5.21 -4.62
CA SER A 7 24.50 5.98 -4.37
C SER A 7 23.94 5.70 -2.97
N ALA A 8 23.15 6.63 -2.42
CA ALA A 8 22.49 6.41 -1.13
C ALA A 8 21.61 5.14 -1.12
N THR A 9 20.95 4.84 -2.24
CA THR A 9 20.16 3.62 -2.43
C THR A 9 21.03 2.37 -2.37
N LEU A 10 22.18 2.38 -3.04
CA LEU A 10 23.12 1.25 -3.02
C LEU A 10 23.68 1.03 -1.61
N ALA A 11 24.10 2.11 -0.94
CA ALA A 11 24.61 2.04 0.44
C ALA A 11 23.56 1.45 1.40
N SER A 12 22.30 1.85 1.26
CA SER A 12 21.20 1.32 2.07
C SER A 12 20.95 -0.17 1.81
N LEU A 13 21.04 -0.60 0.55
CA LEU A 13 20.87 -2.01 0.18
C LEU A 13 22.03 -2.88 0.67
N ILE A 14 23.27 -2.39 0.62
CA ILE A 14 24.43 -3.06 1.20
C ILE A 14 24.22 -3.30 2.70
N GLU A 15 23.69 -2.31 3.42
CA GLU A 15 23.42 -2.46 4.84
C GLU A 15 22.29 -3.46 5.12
N ALA A 16 21.24 -3.48 4.29
CA ALA A 16 20.20 -4.49 4.37
C ALA A 16 20.75 -5.91 4.16
N PHE A 17 21.69 -6.11 3.23
CA PHE A 17 22.34 -7.40 3.04
C PHE A 17 23.18 -7.82 4.25
N ARG A 18 23.96 -6.90 4.83
CA ARG A 18 24.72 -7.17 6.07
C ARG A 18 23.82 -7.60 7.22
N HIS A 19 22.70 -6.89 7.40
CA HIS A 19 21.73 -7.24 8.43
C HIS A 19 21.11 -8.63 8.16
N ARG A 20 20.80 -8.95 6.91
CA ARG A 20 20.27 -10.26 6.53
C ARG A 20 21.26 -11.39 6.80
N GLU A 21 22.55 -11.17 6.52
CA GLU A 21 23.64 -12.10 6.84
C GLU A 21 23.69 -12.38 8.36
N GLN A 22 23.61 -11.35 9.19
CA GLN A 22 23.60 -11.49 10.65
C GLN A 22 22.41 -12.34 11.15
N ILE A 23 21.22 -12.14 10.58
CA ILE A 23 20.04 -12.97 10.89
C ILE A 23 20.29 -14.43 10.46
N GLY A 24 20.88 -14.64 9.28
CA GLY A 24 21.23 -15.97 8.78
C GLY A 24 22.20 -16.70 9.72
N ILE A 25 23.28 -16.01 10.12
CA ILE A 25 24.27 -16.52 11.09
C ILE A 25 23.59 -16.83 12.43
N ALA A 26 22.72 -15.97 12.93
CA ALA A 26 22.01 -16.21 14.18
C ALA A 26 21.08 -17.43 14.11
N LYS A 27 20.44 -17.67 12.95
CA LYS A 27 19.50 -18.78 12.74
C LYS A 27 20.21 -20.11 12.49
N TYR A 28 21.30 -20.11 11.74
CA TYR A 28 21.94 -21.34 11.24
C TYR A 28 23.36 -21.57 11.75
N GLY A 29 23.96 -20.60 12.44
CA GLY A 29 25.33 -20.68 12.96
C GLY A 29 26.43 -20.55 11.90
N VAL A 30 26.07 -20.34 10.63
CA VAL A 30 26.99 -20.30 9.48
C VAL A 30 26.54 -19.27 8.44
N THR A 31 27.47 -18.78 7.62
CA THR A 31 27.19 -17.88 6.48
C THR A 31 26.66 -18.65 5.27
N VAL A 32 26.35 -17.94 4.19
CA VAL A 32 26.01 -18.58 2.89
C VAL A 32 27.16 -19.45 2.33
N ASP A 33 28.40 -19.20 2.76
CA ASP A 33 29.60 -19.99 2.38
C ASP A 33 29.68 -21.38 3.05
N ARG A 34 28.59 -21.82 3.68
CA ARG A 34 28.47 -23.15 4.29
C ARG A 34 28.70 -24.28 3.27
N THR A 35 29.34 -25.35 3.72
CA THR A 35 29.73 -26.50 2.86
C THR A 35 28.95 -27.78 3.18
N ASP A 36 27.98 -27.72 4.10
CA ASP A 36 27.22 -28.88 4.60
C ASP A 36 25.94 -29.18 3.80
N LEU A 37 25.54 -28.29 2.90
CA LEU A 37 24.38 -28.49 2.01
C LEU A 37 24.81 -29.00 0.63
N THR A 38 24.02 -29.94 0.09
CA THR A 38 24.16 -30.38 -1.31
C THR A 38 23.51 -29.37 -2.25
N HIS A 39 23.89 -29.38 -3.53
CA HIS A 39 23.26 -28.52 -4.54
C HIS A 39 21.74 -28.71 -4.63
N VAL A 40 21.25 -29.95 -4.49
CA VAL A 40 19.80 -30.21 -4.48
C VAL A 40 19.11 -29.54 -3.30
N LYS A 41 19.71 -29.55 -2.09
CA LYS A 41 19.15 -28.85 -0.93
C LYS A 41 19.15 -27.33 -1.14
N TRP A 42 20.19 -26.76 -1.73
CA TRP A 42 20.23 -25.34 -2.09
C TRP A 42 19.10 -24.96 -3.04
N LEU A 43 18.89 -25.74 -4.11
CA LEU A 43 17.81 -25.50 -5.06
C LEU A 43 16.43 -25.68 -4.44
N GLN A 44 16.26 -26.66 -3.55
CA GLN A 44 15.01 -26.87 -2.82
C GLN A 44 14.68 -25.67 -1.93
N HIS A 45 15.65 -25.15 -1.17
CA HIS A 45 15.44 -23.96 -0.34
C HIS A 45 15.15 -22.71 -1.19
N ALA A 46 15.82 -22.56 -2.33
CA ALA A 46 15.53 -21.45 -3.24
C ALA A 46 14.11 -21.54 -3.80
N LEU A 47 13.65 -22.74 -4.17
CA LEU A 47 12.28 -22.98 -4.63
C LEU A 47 11.26 -22.65 -3.53
N GLU A 48 11.52 -23.06 -2.29
CA GLU A 48 10.66 -22.76 -1.12
C GLU A 48 10.53 -21.24 -0.88
N GLU A 49 11.65 -20.51 -0.91
CA GLU A 49 11.64 -19.05 -0.73
C GLU A 49 10.92 -18.33 -1.90
N ASP A 50 11.01 -18.84 -3.12
CA ASP A 50 10.26 -18.30 -4.27
C ASP A 50 8.77 -18.64 -4.20
N MET A 51 8.38 -19.77 -3.61
CA MET A 51 6.98 -20.06 -3.30
C MET A 51 6.42 -19.08 -2.26
N ASP A 52 7.18 -18.79 -1.20
CA ASP A 52 6.80 -17.76 -0.21
C ASP A 52 6.65 -16.38 -0.86
N ARG A 53 7.54 -16.03 -1.79
CA ARG A 53 7.42 -14.81 -2.61
C ARG A 53 6.13 -14.79 -3.42
N CYS A 54 5.76 -15.90 -4.07
CA CYS A 54 4.50 -16.01 -4.81
C CYS A 54 3.29 -15.73 -3.90
N LEU A 55 3.28 -16.25 -2.67
CA LEU A 55 2.22 -16.01 -1.70
C LEU A 55 2.10 -14.52 -1.34
N TYR A 56 3.23 -13.85 -1.08
CA TYR A 56 3.22 -12.40 -0.81
C TYR A 56 2.69 -11.59 -1.99
N MET A 57 3.11 -11.93 -3.21
CA MET A 57 2.63 -11.26 -4.42
C MET A 57 1.12 -11.43 -4.60
N GLN A 58 0.60 -12.65 -4.45
CA GLN A 58 -0.82 -12.91 -4.56
C GLN A 58 -1.61 -12.10 -3.53
N ARG A 59 -1.15 -12.08 -2.26
CA ARG A 59 -1.81 -11.30 -1.21
C ARG A 59 -1.81 -9.80 -1.50
N ALA A 60 -0.71 -9.28 -2.06
CA ALA A 60 -0.61 -7.88 -2.45
C ALA A 60 -1.58 -7.55 -3.61
N ILE A 61 -1.69 -8.44 -4.61
CA ILE A 61 -2.64 -8.31 -5.72
C ILE A 61 -4.07 -8.29 -5.21
N ASP A 62 -4.46 -9.25 -4.36
CA ASP A 62 -5.80 -9.33 -3.79
C ASP A 62 -6.15 -8.05 -3.02
N THR A 63 -5.19 -7.53 -2.25
CA THR A 63 -5.35 -6.27 -1.50
C THR A 63 -5.51 -5.09 -2.45
N ALA A 64 -4.70 -5.01 -3.52
CA ALA A 64 -4.81 -3.95 -4.52
C ALA A 64 -6.16 -3.98 -5.24
N ILE A 65 -6.68 -5.16 -5.59
CA ILE A 65 -8.01 -5.32 -6.21
C ILE A 65 -9.09 -4.77 -5.28
N ALA A 66 -9.06 -5.12 -3.99
CA ALA A 66 -10.02 -4.62 -3.01
C ALA A 66 -9.98 -3.08 -2.88
N LEU A 67 -8.77 -2.51 -2.83
CA LEU A 67 -8.59 -1.06 -2.77
C LEU A 67 -9.07 -0.36 -4.05
N ILE A 68 -8.82 -0.95 -5.22
CA ILE A 68 -9.31 -0.46 -6.51
C ILE A 68 -10.84 -0.44 -6.54
N ALA A 69 -11.49 -1.53 -6.11
CA ALA A 69 -12.94 -1.61 -6.05
C ALA A 69 -13.53 -0.55 -5.11
N GLU A 70 -12.91 -0.32 -3.96
CA GLU A 70 -13.37 0.71 -3.02
C GLU A 70 -13.17 2.14 -3.57
N ARG A 71 -12.01 2.40 -4.18
CA ARG A 71 -11.76 3.67 -4.88
C ARG A 71 -12.82 3.93 -5.96
N ASP A 72 -13.20 2.91 -6.71
CA ASP A 72 -14.18 3.07 -7.79
C ASP A 72 -15.59 3.31 -7.23
N ARG A 73 -15.99 2.64 -6.13
CA ARG A 73 -17.23 3.01 -5.40
C ARG A 73 -17.22 4.45 -4.93
N MET A 74 -16.13 4.91 -4.35
CA MET A 74 -16.00 6.30 -3.88
C MET A 74 -16.11 7.28 -5.06
N ARG A 75 -15.49 6.97 -6.20
CA ARG A 75 -15.60 7.78 -7.41
C ARG A 75 -17.05 7.86 -7.90
N ASP A 76 -17.75 6.74 -7.94
CA ASP A 76 -19.14 6.71 -8.39
C ASP A 76 -20.07 7.51 -7.46
N ALA A 77 -19.86 7.42 -6.15
CA ALA A 77 -20.59 8.23 -5.17
C ALA A 77 -20.33 9.73 -5.36
N LEU A 78 -19.09 10.13 -5.63
CA LEU A 78 -18.75 11.53 -5.92
C LEU A 78 -19.42 12.02 -7.20
N ASN A 79 -19.40 11.21 -8.26
CA ASN A 79 -20.07 11.53 -9.52
C ASN A 79 -21.59 11.68 -9.32
N LEU A 80 -22.20 10.85 -8.47
CA LEU A 80 -23.61 10.97 -8.14
C LEU A 80 -23.91 12.30 -7.43
N ILE A 81 -23.12 12.65 -6.41
CA ILE A 81 -23.26 13.93 -5.68
C ILE A 81 -23.14 15.12 -6.64
N ASP A 82 -22.15 15.09 -7.54
CA ASP A 82 -21.96 16.14 -8.55
C ASP A 82 -23.18 16.24 -9.50
N SER A 83 -23.73 15.10 -9.89
CA SER A 83 -24.91 15.03 -10.77
C SER A 83 -26.22 15.48 -10.11
N MET A 84 -26.28 15.47 -8.77
CA MET A 84 -27.49 15.82 -8.03
C MET A 84 -27.87 17.31 -8.14
N ARG A 85 -27.09 18.14 -8.86
CA ARG A 85 -27.33 19.59 -9.05
C ARG A 85 -27.89 20.21 -7.78
N PHE A 86 -27.04 20.41 -6.80
CA PHE A 86 -27.35 21.38 -5.76
C PHE A 86 -27.39 22.75 -6.44
N ASP A 87 -28.57 23.18 -6.88
CA ASP A 87 -28.78 24.60 -7.13
C ASP A 87 -28.61 25.26 -5.76
N PRO A 88 -27.52 26.03 -5.54
CA PRO A 88 -27.41 26.76 -4.29
C PRO A 88 -28.67 27.62 -4.20
N LEU A 89 -29.43 27.47 -3.12
CA LEU A 89 -30.58 28.33 -2.85
C LEU A 89 -30.13 29.78 -3.12
N PRO A 90 -30.82 30.53 -3.98
CA PRO A 90 -30.48 31.92 -4.22
C PRO A 90 -30.33 32.62 -2.87
N ILE A 91 -29.27 33.41 -2.67
CA ILE A 91 -28.92 34.02 -1.37
C ILE A 91 -30.11 34.74 -0.70
N GLY A 92 -31.09 35.22 -1.49
CA GLY A 92 -32.34 35.80 -0.96
C GLY A 92 -33.36 34.77 -0.42
N TRP A 93 -33.45 33.58 -1.02
CA TRP A 93 -34.48 32.58 -0.69
C TRP A 93 -34.23 31.91 0.66
N ALA A 94 -32.98 31.81 1.10
CA ALA A 94 -32.65 31.26 2.41
C ALA A 94 -33.20 32.15 3.54
N ALA A 95 -33.20 33.48 3.35
CA ALA A 95 -33.78 34.43 4.29
C ALA A 95 -35.31 34.37 4.30
N ASP A 96 -35.93 34.24 3.12
CA ASP A 96 -37.39 34.14 2.98
C ASP A 96 -37.93 32.84 3.61
N ILE A 97 -37.30 31.69 3.35
CA ILE A 97 -37.67 30.40 3.95
C ILE A 97 -37.48 30.43 5.47
N ALA A 98 -36.37 30.99 5.95
CA ALA A 98 -36.12 31.11 7.40
C ALA A 98 -37.14 32.04 8.07
N HIS A 99 -37.56 33.10 7.39
CA HIS A 99 -38.58 34.02 7.90
C HIS A 99 -39.96 33.36 7.95
N GLU A 100 -40.36 32.64 6.90
CA GLU A 100 -41.64 31.93 6.80
C GLU A 100 -41.74 30.81 7.84
N ALA A 101 -40.70 29.98 7.99
CA ALA A 101 -40.65 28.94 9.01
C ALA A 101 -40.70 29.51 10.45
N LEU A 102 -40.12 30.70 10.68
CA LEU A 102 -40.22 31.36 11.98
C LEU A 102 -41.66 31.82 12.26
N GLN A 103 -42.36 32.36 11.26
CA GLN A 103 -43.75 32.80 11.40
C GLN A 103 -44.69 31.61 11.67
N GLU A 104 -44.49 30.48 10.99
CA GLU A 104 -45.28 29.26 11.23
C GLU A 104 -45.04 28.64 12.61
N SER A 105 -43.85 28.79 13.19
CA SER A 105 -43.53 28.26 14.53
C SER A 105 -44.07 29.08 15.71
N VAL A 106 -44.50 30.32 15.45
CA VAL A 106 -45.00 31.27 16.45
C VAL A 106 -46.53 31.38 16.41
N ALA A 107 -47.19 30.72 15.45
CA ALA A 107 -48.64 30.55 15.35
C ALA A 107 -49.11 29.27 16.06
#